data_AF-A0A350HXF3-F1
#
_entry.id   AF-A0A350HXF3-F1
#
_cell.length_a   1.000
_cell.length_b   1.000
_cell.length_c   1.000
_cell.angle_alpha   90.00
_cell.angle_beta   90.00
_cell.angle_gamma   90.00
#
_symmetry.space_group_name_H-M   'P 1'
#
loop_
_entity.id
_entity.type
_entity.pdbx_description
1 polymer ?
#
loop_
_entity_poly.entity_id
_entity_poly.type
_entity_poly.pdbx_seq_one_letter_code
_entity_poly.pdbx_strand_id
1 'polypeptide(L)'
;GPGTCMRLWTEREHEQRPVQELPEVQRLDLSEVILSLKAAGVKDLKGFRWLEPPDDKRLHDAIELLTDLGGLDHKENITELGKQMLAFPLHPRYARMLLAAEKLGCVYQAALIAALTQGRDILIRKVDRATRELREEFLSERSVSDCFMLMRAWSYASKNNYQFQVCKKLGIHAQSARQVKPLLEHFLRIAKKEGLDVAPKTVDDEVIQKCILLGFSDRLAIRMDGGTLRCELVHGRRGVLARESVVHHANMFVAAEIREIGNREGEVQTILSLATEIEEAWLKDYYPDDFDTSIAVVWDPSSRRVYAASQETFRGLMLTAKRVDPPPEEPAARLLAEKITDEEIGLKHWDAKVEQWILRLNLLAEWCPEFELPAIDEDARRHLIESICMGAFSYKEIKERPVLPALKQWLNAAQREIVDKHAPERITLSNGKTPKVIYSKESAPCIALRIQELYEVKQLPKVALQKVAVAAQILAPNMRPVQITQDLESFWRDHYPSVKKELQRKYPKHAWR
;
A
#
# COMPACT_ATOMS: atom_id res chain seq x y z
N GLY A 1 50.74 -34.60 -9.15
CA GLY A 1 51.79 -33.95 -8.34
C GLY A 1 51.20 -32.76 -7.60
N PRO A 2 51.96 -32.08 -6.73
CA PRO A 2 51.54 -30.79 -6.17
C PRO A 2 51.21 -29.80 -7.30
N GLY A 3 50.15 -29.01 -7.12
CA GLY A 3 49.64 -28.08 -8.12
C GLY A 3 49.46 -26.67 -7.56
N THR A 4 49.31 -25.69 -8.46
CA THR A 4 49.14 -24.27 -8.11
C THR A 4 47.71 -23.84 -8.44
N CYS A 5 47.05 -23.19 -7.47
CA CYS A 5 45.75 -22.54 -7.68
C CYS A 5 45.94 -21.02 -7.65
N MET A 6 45.57 -20.34 -8.74
CA MET A 6 45.52 -18.89 -8.80
C MET A 6 44.08 -18.42 -8.62
N ARG A 7 43.82 -17.65 -7.57
CA ARG A 7 42.52 -17.03 -7.32
C ARG A 7 42.50 -15.65 -7.97
N LEU A 8 41.45 -15.35 -8.74
CA LEU A 8 41.31 -14.08 -9.48
C LEU A 8 40.70 -12.95 -8.64
N TRP A 9 40.99 -12.94 -7.34
CA TRP A 9 40.54 -11.93 -6.37
C TRP A 9 41.64 -11.72 -5.31
N THR A 10 41.55 -10.61 -4.59
CA THR A 10 42.54 -10.22 -3.58
C THR A 10 42.43 -11.06 -2.30
N GLU A 11 43.50 -11.10 -1.50
CA GLU A 11 43.50 -11.77 -0.19
C GLU A 11 42.44 -11.19 0.75
N ARG A 12 42.28 -9.86 0.77
CA ARG A 12 41.25 -9.17 1.55
C ARG A 12 39.83 -9.57 1.14
N GLU A 13 39.56 -9.67 -0.16
CA GLU A 13 38.27 -10.19 -0.64
C GLU A 13 38.08 -11.64 -0.22
N HIS A 14 39.14 -12.46 -0.22
CA HIS A 14 39.04 -13.85 0.19
C HIS A 14 38.64 -13.99 1.66
N GLU A 15 39.21 -13.18 2.55
CA GLU A 15 38.88 -13.16 3.99
C GLU A 15 37.44 -12.74 4.26
N GLN A 16 36.86 -11.89 3.40
CA GLN A 16 35.48 -11.38 3.54
C GLN A 16 34.43 -12.27 2.88
N ARG A 17 34.83 -13.29 2.11
CA ARG A 17 33.88 -14.18 1.44
C ARG A 17 33.21 -15.10 2.46
N PRO A 18 31.92 -15.40 2.29
CA PRO A 18 31.26 -16.43 3.07
C PRO A 18 32.05 -17.74 3.01
N VAL A 19 32.18 -18.41 4.16
CA VAL A 19 32.87 -19.71 4.26
C VAL A 19 32.14 -20.78 3.46
N GLN A 20 30.83 -20.63 3.30
CA GLN A 20 29.95 -21.52 2.54
C GLN A 20 29.00 -20.70 1.67
N GLU A 21 28.59 -21.28 0.55
CA GLU A 21 27.55 -20.68 -0.29
C GLU A 21 26.19 -20.74 0.40
N LEU A 22 25.28 -19.83 0.00
CA LEU A 22 23.91 -19.90 0.46
C LEU A 22 23.24 -21.18 -0.05
N PRO A 23 22.55 -21.91 0.82
CA PRO A 23 21.82 -23.13 0.47
C PRO A 23 20.80 -22.90 -0.64
N GLU A 24 20.61 -23.88 -1.52
CA GLU A 24 19.66 -23.76 -2.64
C GLU A 24 18.23 -23.49 -2.19
N VAL A 25 17.82 -24.09 -1.08
CA VAL A 25 16.50 -23.87 -0.44
C VAL A 25 16.29 -22.40 -0.02
N GLN A 26 17.36 -21.64 0.15
CA GLN A 26 17.32 -20.21 0.48
C GLN A 26 17.49 -19.29 -0.73
N ARG A 27 17.75 -19.80 -1.94
CA ARG A 27 18.01 -18.95 -3.13
C ARG A 27 17.20 -19.32 -4.37
N LEU A 28 16.69 -20.54 -4.48
CA LEU A 28 15.93 -21.02 -5.63
C LEU A 28 14.42 -20.99 -5.37
N ASP A 29 13.66 -21.16 -6.45
CA ASP A 29 12.21 -21.38 -6.40
C ASP A 29 11.91 -22.71 -5.70
N LEU A 30 10.89 -22.73 -4.84
CA LEU A 30 10.52 -23.88 -4.01
C LEU A 30 9.22 -24.56 -4.45
N SER A 31 8.56 -24.07 -5.50
CA SER A 31 7.20 -24.48 -5.84
C SER A 31 7.07 -26.00 -6.09
N GLU A 32 8.04 -26.62 -6.75
CA GLU A 32 8.07 -28.08 -6.98
C GLU A 32 8.20 -28.87 -5.66
N VAL A 33 9.10 -28.42 -4.77
CA VAL A 33 9.33 -29.05 -3.45
C VAL A 33 8.10 -28.90 -2.57
N ILE A 34 7.53 -27.69 -2.51
CA ILE A 34 6.34 -27.40 -1.70
C ILE A 34 5.13 -28.20 -2.19
N LEU A 35 4.91 -28.29 -3.51
CA LEU A 35 3.83 -29.11 -4.06
C LEU A 35 4.02 -30.60 -3.67
N SER A 36 5.25 -31.11 -3.77
CA SER A 36 5.57 -32.49 -3.37
C SER A 36 5.35 -32.75 -1.88
N LEU A 37 5.74 -31.81 -1.01
CA LEU A 37 5.52 -31.91 0.44
C LEU A 37 4.03 -31.88 0.80
N LYS A 38 3.26 -30.98 0.20
CA LYS A 38 1.80 -30.90 0.39
C LYS A 38 1.12 -32.19 -0.09
N ALA A 39 1.58 -32.78 -1.19
CA ALA A 39 1.11 -34.07 -1.68
C ALA A 39 1.42 -35.23 -0.73
N ALA A 40 2.58 -35.19 -0.07
CA ALA A 40 2.98 -36.14 0.96
C ALA A 40 2.23 -35.95 2.30
N GLY A 41 1.32 -34.97 2.39
CA GLY A 41 0.50 -34.72 3.58
C GLY A 41 1.16 -33.80 4.62
N VAL A 42 2.26 -33.12 4.28
CA VAL A 42 2.89 -32.14 5.16
C VAL A 42 2.00 -30.89 5.23
N LYS A 43 1.40 -30.63 6.39
CA LYS A 43 0.54 -29.46 6.62
C LYS A 43 1.33 -28.23 7.06
N ASP A 44 2.19 -28.42 8.06
CA ASP A 44 3.06 -27.37 8.60
C ASP A 44 4.42 -27.38 7.89
N LEU A 45 4.57 -26.47 6.93
CA LEU A 45 5.82 -26.30 6.18
C LEU A 45 6.91 -25.59 7.01
N LYS A 46 6.53 -24.75 7.98
CA LYS A 46 7.48 -24.05 8.85
C LYS A 46 8.05 -24.99 9.91
N GLY A 47 7.22 -25.87 10.47
CA GLY A 47 7.63 -26.92 11.40
C GLY A 47 8.22 -28.18 10.73
N PHE A 48 8.29 -28.23 9.40
CA PHE A 48 8.97 -29.31 8.69
C PHE A 48 10.47 -29.33 9.03
N ARG A 49 11.05 -30.52 9.15
CA ARG A 49 12.46 -30.70 9.58
C ARG A 49 13.42 -30.47 8.42
N TRP A 50 13.55 -29.22 8.00
CA TRP A 50 14.57 -28.79 7.03
C TRP A 50 15.98 -28.94 7.62
N LEU A 51 16.96 -29.25 6.77
CA LEU A 51 18.38 -29.14 7.16
C LEU A 51 18.71 -27.67 7.44
N GLU A 52 18.35 -26.81 6.48
CA GLU A 52 18.31 -25.36 6.62
C GLU A 52 16.95 -24.89 6.11
N PRO A 53 16.19 -24.11 6.90
CA PRO A 53 14.86 -23.70 6.49
C PRO A 53 14.92 -22.70 5.33
N PRO A 54 13.90 -22.71 4.44
CA PRO A 54 13.72 -21.64 3.48
C PRO A 54 13.42 -20.32 4.18
N ASP A 55 13.72 -19.22 3.50
CA ASP A 55 13.27 -17.90 3.93
C ASP A 55 11.74 -17.79 3.86
N ASP A 56 11.14 -17.07 4.82
CA ASP A 56 9.69 -16.94 4.96
C ASP A 56 9.04 -16.36 3.69
N LYS A 57 9.71 -15.40 3.04
CA LYS A 57 9.22 -14.80 1.78
C LYS A 57 9.19 -15.84 0.67
N ARG A 58 10.24 -16.65 0.50
CA ARG A 58 10.29 -17.68 -0.54
C ARG A 58 9.26 -18.78 -0.34
N LEU A 59 9.01 -19.14 0.91
CA LEU A 59 7.97 -20.09 1.24
C LEU A 59 6.59 -19.53 0.86
N HIS A 60 6.33 -18.27 1.20
CA HIS A 60 5.11 -17.56 0.82
C HIS A 60 4.94 -17.46 -0.70
N ASP A 61 5.97 -17.00 -1.42
CA ASP A 61 5.96 -16.86 -2.89
C ASP A 61 5.66 -18.21 -3.58
N ALA A 62 6.19 -19.32 -3.07
CA ALA A 62 5.92 -20.66 -3.59
C ALA A 62 4.48 -21.11 -3.33
N ILE A 63 3.92 -20.83 -2.15
CA ILE A 63 2.52 -21.14 -1.82
C ILE A 63 1.56 -20.28 -2.63
N GLU A 64 1.83 -18.98 -2.77
CA GLU A 64 1.07 -18.05 -3.59
C GLU A 64 1.04 -18.53 -5.04
N LEU A 65 2.20 -18.85 -5.63
CA LEU A 65 2.29 -19.42 -6.96
C LEU A 65 1.46 -20.70 -7.13
N LEU A 66 1.55 -21.64 -6.19
CA LEU A 66 0.82 -22.91 -6.31
C LEU A 66 -0.69 -22.72 -6.13
N THR A 67 -1.12 -21.80 -5.28
CA THR A 67 -2.53 -21.40 -5.14
C THR A 67 -3.01 -20.78 -6.45
N ASP A 68 -2.23 -19.86 -7.02
CA ASP A 68 -2.52 -19.16 -8.26
C ASP A 68 -2.65 -20.07 -9.49
N LEU A 69 -1.85 -21.14 -9.54
CA LEU A 69 -1.94 -22.16 -10.58
C LEU A 69 -3.10 -23.15 -10.35
N GLY A 70 -3.75 -23.09 -9.19
CA GLY A 70 -4.80 -24.01 -8.74
C GLY A 70 -4.24 -25.36 -8.24
N GLY A 71 -2.94 -25.45 -7.98
CA GLY A 71 -2.29 -26.62 -7.38
C GLY A 71 -2.57 -26.77 -5.89
N LEU A 72 -2.78 -25.64 -5.19
CA LEU A 72 -3.31 -25.56 -3.83
C LEU A 72 -4.65 -24.82 -3.81
N ASP A 73 -5.50 -25.09 -2.83
CA ASP A 73 -6.68 -24.27 -2.53
C ASP A 73 -6.32 -23.08 -1.62
N HIS A 74 -7.25 -22.15 -1.37
CA HIS A 74 -7.01 -20.99 -0.49
C HIS A 74 -6.77 -21.37 0.99
N LYS A 75 -6.95 -22.64 1.37
CA LYS A 75 -6.59 -23.18 2.69
C LYS A 75 -5.24 -23.91 2.65
N GLU A 76 -4.48 -23.73 1.56
CA GLU A 76 -3.21 -24.35 1.24
C GLU A 76 -3.21 -25.88 1.23
N ASN A 77 -4.34 -26.51 0.92
CA ASN A 77 -4.42 -27.96 0.71
C ASN A 77 -4.19 -28.29 -0.76
N ILE A 78 -3.56 -29.42 -1.03
CA ILE A 78 -3.35 -29.90 -2.40
C ILE A 78 -4.68 -30.22 -3.09
N THR A 79 -4.85 -29.71 -4.31
CA THR A 79 -6.03 -29.97 -5.15
C THR A 79 -5.83 -31.20 -6.03
N GLU A 80 -6.88 -31.69 -6.69
CA GLU A 80 -6.75 -32.74 -7.71
C GLU A 80 -5.88 -32.29 -8.89
N LEU A 81 -5.96 -31.02 -9.27
CA LEU A 81 -5.09 -30.43 -10.29
C LEU A 81 -3.63 -30.43 -9.83
N GLY A 82 -3.36 -30.07 -8.57
CA GLY A 82 -2.02 -30.14 -7.99
C GLY A 82 -1.44 -31.55 -7.98
N LYS A 83 -2.26 -32.56 -7.70
CA LYS A 83 -1.86 -33.98 -7.82
C LYS A 83 -1.52 -34.37 -9.25
N GLN A 84 -2.30 -33.91 -10.23
CA GLN A 84 -2.00 -34.14 -11.65
C GLN A 84 -0.69 -33.46 -12.08
N MET A 85 -0.39 -32.27 -11.56
CA MET A 85 0.84 -31.54 -11.87
C MET A 85 2.11 -32.30 -11.46
N LEU A 86 2.06 -33.10 -10.38
CA LEU A 86 3.19 -33.91 -9.91
C LEU A 86 3.62 -35.03 -10.86
N ALA A 87 2.74 -35.42 -11.79
CA ALA A 87 3.08 -36.45 -12.78
C ALA A 87 4.13 -35.96 -13.79
N PHE A 88 4.29 -34.65 -13.90
CA PHE A 88 5.23 -34.00 -14.81
C PHE A 88 6.54 -33.67 -14.07
N PRO A 89 7.71 -34.13 -14.56
CA PRO A 89 9.01 -33.74 -14.01
C PRO A 89 9.41 -32.34 -14.53
N LEU A 90 8.56 -31.36 -14.28
CA LEU A 90 8.63 -29.99 -14.77
C LEU A 90 8.25 -29.01 -13.66
N HIS A 91 8.74 -27.78 -13.76
CA HIS A 91 8.27 -26.70 -12.90
C HIS A 91 6.72 -26.58 -12.97
N PRO A 92 6.01 -26.35 -11.85
CA PRO A 92 4.55 -26.33 -11.76
C PRO A 92 3.83 -25.56 -12.88
N ARG A 93 4.30 -24.37 -13.25
CA ARG A 93 3.79 -23.59 -14.39
C ARG A 93 3.65 -24.39 -15.68
N TYR A 94 4.68 -25.14 -16.07
CA TYR A 94 4.67 -25.91 -17.31
C TYR A 94 3.82 -27.18 -17.19
N ALA A 95 3.79 -27.81 -16.02
CA ALA A 95 2.85 -28.90 -15.74
C ALA A 95 1.39 -28.41 -15.90
N ARG A 96 1.07 -27.27 -15.27
CA ARG A 96 -0.24 -26.61 -15.37
C ARG A 96 -0.59 -26.23 -16.80
N MET A 97 0.38 -25.71 -17.55
CA MET A 97 0.22 -25.33 -18.96
C MET A 97 -0.05 -26.54 -19.86
N LEU A 98 0.66 -27.66 -19.68
CA LEU A 98 0.41 -28.89 -20.46
C LEU A 98 -0.97 -29.51 -20.15
N LEU A 99 -1.38 -29.51 -18.88
CA LEU A 99 -2.71 -29.95 -18.49
C LEU A 99 -3.82 -29.05 -19.04
N ALA A 100 -3.59 -27.73 -19.11
CA ALA A 100 -4.49 -26.80 -19.80
C ALA A 100 -4.56 -27.10 -21.30
N ALA A 101 -3.40 -27.32 -21.91
CA ALA A 101 -3.25 -27.52 -23.35
C ALA A 101 -4.01 -28.75 -23.85
N GLU A 102 -4.12 -29.80 -23.04
CA GLU A 102 -4.94 -30.98 -23.38
C GLU A 102 -6.42 -30.62 -23.48
N LYS A 103 -6.95 -29.94 -22.46
CA LYS A 103 -8.36 -29.52 -22.44
C LYS A 103 -8.69 -28.57 -23.59
N LEU A 104 -7.70 -27.77 -24.00
CA LEU A 104 -7.79 -26.79 -25.07
C LEU A 104 -7.39 -27.34 -26.46
N GLY A 105 -6.86 -28.56 -26.54
CA GLY A 105 -6.45 -29.19 -27.79
C GLY A 105 -5.17 -28.62 -28.44
N CYS A 106 -4.27 -28.00 -27.66
CA CYS A 106 -3.09 -27.28 -28.15
C CYS A 106 -1.74 -27.74 -27.53
N VAL A 107 -1.62 -29.01 -27.15
CA VAL A 107 -0.45 -29.57 -26.46
C VAL A 107 0.86 -29.35 -27.23
N TYR A 108 0.86 -29.52 -28.55
CA TYR A 108 2.07 -29.31 -29.37
C TYR A 108 2.56 -27.86 -29.29
N GLN A 109 1.66 -26.88 -29.37
CA GLN A 109 1.96 -25.46 -29.26
C GLN A 109 2.49 -25.12 -27.87
N ALA A 110 1.84 -25.62 -26.81
CA ALA A 110 2.27 -25.43 -25.44
C ALA A 110 3.70 -26.00 -25.22
N ALA A 111 3.98 -27.20 -25.73
CA ALA A 111 5.32 -27.80 -25.66
C ALA A 111 6.38 -26.98 -26.43
N LEU A 112 6.02 -26.40 -27.59
CA LEU A 112 6.89 -25.52 -28.34
C LEU A 112 7.16 -24.20 -27.60
N ILE A 113 6.14 -23.60 -26.99
CA ILE A 113 6.30 -22.40 -26.16
C ILE A 113 7.17 -22.70 -24.93
N ALA A 114 6.97 -23.84 -24.28
CA ALA A 114 7.83 -24.28 -23.17
C ALA A 114 9.29 -24.42 -23.61
N ALA A 115 9.53 -25.04 -24.77
CA ALA A 115 10.88 -25.17 -25.33
C ALA A 115 11.52 -23.83 -25.71
N LEU A 116 10.73 -22.88 -26.24
CA LEU A 116 11.20 -21.54 -26.60
C LEU A 116 11.48 -20.66 -25.38
N THR A 117 10.68 -20.80 -24.31
CA THR A 117 10.82 -20.02 -23.07
C THR A 117 11.93 -20.54 -22.16
N GLN A 118 12.14 -21.86 -22.10
CA GLN A 118 13.23 -22.48 -21.31
C GLN A 118 14.57 -22.53 -22.07
N GLY A 119 14.53 -22.41 -23.40
CA GLY A 119 15.70 -22.42 -24.25
C GLY A 119 16.48 -21.09 -24.23
N ARG A 120 17.59 -21.06 -24.98
CA ARG A 120 18.28 -19.80 -25.26
C ARG A 120 17.47 -18.96 -26.23
N ASP A 121 17.50 -17.64 -26.03
CA ASP A 121 16.89 -16.67 -26.93
C ASP A 121 17.34 -16.94 -28.39
N ILE A 122 16.35 -17.04 -29.28
CA ILE A 122 16.57 -17.31 -30.70
C ILE A 122 16.60 -16.02 -31.51
N LEU A 123 16.14 -14.89 -30.95
CA LEU A 123 16.17 -13.59 -31.62
C LEU A 123 17.36 -12.78 -31.12
N ILE A 124 18.14 -12.26 -32.06
CA ILE A 124 19.25 -11.37 -31.73
C ILE A 124 18.65 -10.00 -31.37
N ARG A 125 18.95 -9.51 -30.16
CA ARG A 125 18.44 -8.24 -29.64
C ARG A 125 18.95 -7.03 -30.42
N LYS A 126 20.25 -6.97 -30.67
CA LYS A 126 20.90 -5.88 -31.40
C LYS A 126 21.12 -6.27 -32.85
N VAL A 127 20.24 -5.81 -33.72
CA VAL A 127 20.33 -5.94 -35.19
C VAL A 127 20.29 -4.57 -35.85
N ASP A 128 20.80 -4.50 -37.08
CA ASP A 128 20.69 -3.31 -37.92
C ASP A 128 19.22 -3.00 -38.28
N ARG A 129 18.99 -1.78 -38.75
CA ARG A 129 17.64 -1.26 -39.03
C ARG A 129 16.91 -2.11 -40.08
N ALA A 130 17.58 -2.51 -41.16
CA ALA A 130 16.94 -3.27 -42.24
C ALA A 130 16.50 -4.66 -41.76
N THR A 131 17.34 -5.34 -40.96
CA THR A 131 16.96 -6.62 -40.33
C THR A 131 15.78 -6.46 -39.38
N ARG A 132 15.67 -5.33 -38.65
CA ARG A 132 14.54 -5.05 -37.75
C ARG A 132 13.23 -4.84 -38.51
N GLU A 133 13.25 -4.02 -39.57
CA GLU A 133 12.08 -3.74 -40.40
C GLU A 133 11.56 -5.04 -41.05
N LEU A 134 12.45 -5.87 -41.60
CA LEU A 134 12.08 -7.20 -42.13
C LEU A 134 11.53 -8.13 -41.03
N ARG A 135 12.09 -8.09 -39.81
CA ARG A 135 11.54 -8.88 -38.70
C ARG A 135 10.12 -8.45 -38.36
N GLU A 136 9.88 -7.14 -38.28
CA GLU A 136 8.57 -6.58 -37.95
C GLU A 136 7.52 -6.96 -38.99
N GLU A 137 7.86 -6.84 -40.28
CA GLU A 137 6.99 -7.22 -41.40
C GLU A 137 6.66 -8.72 -41.41
N PHE A 138 7.67 -9.59 -41.29
CA PHE A 138 7.47 -11.03 -41.49
C PHE A 138 7.04 -11.81 -40.25
N LEU A 139 7.39 -11.34 -39.06
CA LEU A 139 7.19 -12.10 -37.81
C LEU A 139 6.21 -11.43 -36.86
N SER A 140 6.10 -10.10 -36.91
CA SER A 140 5.42 -9.31 -35.88
C SER A 140 4.12 -8.67 -36.32
N GLU A 141 3.79 -8.64 -37.61
CA GLU A 141 2.61 -7.91 -38.12
C GLU A 141 1.35 -8.37 -37.38
N ARG A 142 0.77 -7.42 -36.61
CA ARG A 142 -0.43 -7.59 -35.76
C ARG A 142 -0.37 -8.75 -34.76
N SER A 143 0.83 -9.11 -34.28
CA SER A 143 0.99 -10.18 -33.30
C SER A 143 0.56 -9.73 -31.90
N VAL A 144 -0.35 -10.49 -31.29
CA VAL A 144 -0.85 -10.28 -29.92
C VAL A 144 0.00 -11.00 -28.85
N SER A 145 1.09 -11.66 -29.27
CA SER A 145 2.00 -12.39 -28.38
C SER A 145 3.43 -12.43 -28.90
N ASP A 146 4.39 -12.24 -28.00
CA ASP A 146 5.81 -12.49 -28.23
C ASP A 146 6.08 -13.97 -28.54
N CYS A 147 5.31 -14.88 -27.92
CA CYS A 147 5.44 -16.31 -28.16
C CYS A 147 5.10 -16.67 -29.60
N PHE A 148 4.11 -16.01 -30.22
CA PHE A 148 3.78 -16.22 -31.63
C PHE A 148 4.91 -15.76 -32.55
N MET A 149 5.55 -14.62 -32.24
CA MET A 149 6.74 -14.19 -32.98
C MET A 149 7.85 -15.25 -32.91
N LEU A 150 8.13 -15.79 -31.72
CA LEU A 150 9.14 -16.83 -31.54
C LEU A 150 8.79 -18.13 -32.27
N MET A 151 7.53 -18.56 -32.25
CA MET A 151 7.05 -19.73 -32.98
C MET A 151 7.21 -19.54 -34.49
N ARG A 152 6.86 -18.37 -35.04
CA ARG A 152 7.06 -18.02 -36.46
C ARG A 152 8.54 -17.99 -36.82
N ALA A 153 9.38 -17.38 -35.98
CA ALA A 153 10.82 -17.32 -36.17
C ALA A 153 11.45 -18.72 -36.18
N TRP A 154 11.06 -19.59 -35.24
CA TRP A 154 11.52 -20.97 -35.20
C TRP A 154 11.02 -21.78 -36.39
N SER A 155 9.75 -21.64 -36.79
CA SER A 155 9.19 -22.30 -37.97
C SER A 155 9.93 -21.88 -39.24
N TYR A 156 10.24 -20.60 -39.39
CA TYR A 156 11.05 -20.08 -40.50
C TYR A 156 12.45 -20.70 -40.52
N ALA A 157 13.15 -20.71 -39.37
CA ALA A 157 14.47 -21.31 -39.28
C ALA A 157 14.45 -22.82 -39.58
N SER A 158 13.47 -23.55 -39.03
CA SER A 158 13.30 -24.99 -39.24
C SER A 158 13.01 -25.32 -40.70
N LYS A 159 12.10 -24.60 -41.36
CA LYS A 159 11.79 -24.77 -42.80
C LYS A 159 13.01 -24.52 -43.69
N ASN A 160 13.92 -23.64 -43.26
CA ASN A 160 15.16 -23.31 -43.96
C ASN A 160 16.38 -24.08 -43.42
N ASN A 161 16.19 -25.22 -42.76
CA ASN A 161 17.25 -26.10 -42.25
C ASN A 161 18.29 -25.41 -41.36
N TYR A 162 17.91 -24.32 -40.70
CA TYR A 162 18.77 -23.50 -39.83
C TYR A 162 19.98 -22.92 -40.58
N GLN A 163 19.85 -22.63 -41.88
CA GLN A 163 20.92 -22.00 -42.64
C GLN A 163 21.25 -20.60 -42.09
N PHE A 164 22.52 -20.38 -41.74
CA PHE A 164 22.97 -19.14 -41.10
C PHE A 164 22.60 -17.89 -41.89
N GLN A 165 22.88 -17.86 -43.20
CA GLN A 165 22.63 -16.68 -44.04
C GLN A 165 21.14 -16.35 -44.16
N VAL A 166 20.27 -17.37 -44.13
CA VAL A 166 18.82 -17.19 -44.20
C VAL A 166 18.28 -16.70 -42.86
N CYS A 167 18.69 -17.33 -41.76
CA CYS A 167 18.29 -16.92 -40.39
C CYS A 167 18.74 -15.49 -40.06
N LYS A 168 19.95 -15.11 -40.49
CA LYS A 168 20.52 -13.78 -40.25
C LYS A 168 19.66 -12.65 -40.81
N LYS A 169 18.94 -12.85 -41.92
CA LYS A 169 18.07 -11.84 -42.54
C LYS A 169 16.94 -11.34 -41.63
N LEU A 170 16.44 -12.20 -40.74
CA LEU A 170 15.45 -11.85 -39.72
C LEU A 170 16.07 -11.69 -38.32
N GLY A 171 17.40 -11.75 -38.24
CA GLY A 171 18.16 -11.72 -37.01
C GLY A 171 17.89 -12.90 -36.09
N ILE A 172 17.66 -14.09 -36.66
CA ILE A 172 17.49 -15.33 -35.92
C ILE A 172 18.86 -15.98 -35.68
N HIS A 173 19.15 -16.37 -34.45
CA HIS A 173 20.35 -17.10 -34.08
C HIS A 173 20.21 -18.59 -34.43
N ALA A 174 20.72 -19.00 -35.59
CA ALA A 174 20.53 -20.33 -36.18
C ALA A 174 20.84 -21.49 -35.23
N GLN A 175 21.95 -21.41 -34.48
CA GLN A 175 22.33 -22.48 -33.55
C GLN A 175 21.36 -22.56 -32.37
N SER A 176 20.87 -21.42 -31.86
CA SER A 176 19.91 -21.41 -30.75
C SER A 176 18.57 -21.99 -31.21
N ALA A 177 18.11 -21.58 -32.40
CA ALA A 177 16.89 -22.09 -33.01
C ALA A 177 16.95 -23.61 -33.24
N ARG A 178 18.12 -24.16 -33.60
CA ARG A 178 18.32 -25.61 -33.74
C ARG A 178 18.20 -26.35 -32.40
N GLN A 179 18.60 -25.74 -31.29
CA GLN A 179 18.50 -26.34 -29.95
C GLN A 179 17.05 -26.40 -29.41
N VAL A 180 16.12 -25.64 -29.99
CA VAL A 180 14.70 -25.70 -29.60
C VAL A 180 14.08 -27.07 -29.95
N LYS A 181 14.51 -27.72 -31.04
CA LYS A 181 13.93 -29.00 -31.47
C LYS A 181 14.14 -30.13 -30.43
N PRO A 182 15.35 -30.39 -29.91
CA PRO A 182 15.54 -31.36 -28.83
C PRO A 182 14.73 -31.05 -27.57
N LEU A 183 14.57 -29.77 -27.21
CA LEU A 183 13.75 -29.35 -26.07
C LEU A 183 12.26 -29.62 -26.31
N LEU A 184 11.74 -29.29 -27.50
CA LEU A 184 10.38 -29.61 -27.90
C LEU A 184 10.13 -31.12 -27.82
N GLU A 185 11.02 -31.94 -28.39
CA GLU A 185 10.91 -33.41 -28.34
C GLU A 185 10.92 -33.94 -26.90
N HIS A 186 11.65 -33.28 -25.98
CA HIS A 186 11.63 -33.61 -24.57
C HIS A 186 10.27 -33.32 -23.92
N PHE A 187 9.70 -32.12 -24.12
CA PHE A 187 8.37 -31.79 -23.61
C PHE A 187 7.27 -32.69 -24.19
N LEU A 188 7.31 -32.98 -25.49
CA LEU A 188 6.34 -33.90 -26.12
C LEU A 188 6.46 -35.32 -25.57
N ARG A 189 7.68 -35.78 -25.24
CA ARG A 189 7.87 -37.11 -24.64
C ARG A 189 7.27 -37.19 -23.24
N ILE A 190 7.45 -36.15 -22.42
CA ILE A 190 6.81 -36.04 -21.11
C ILE A 190 5.29 -36.05 -21.30
N ALA A 191 4.77 -35.19 -22.18
CA ALA A 191 3.34 -35.07 -22.40
C ALA A 191 2.70 -36.39 -22.84
N LYS A 192 3.33 -37.08 -23.80
CA LYS A 192 2.87 -38.38 -24.29
C LYS A 192 2.89 -39.47 -23.22
N LYS A 193 3.88 -39.44 -22.31
CA LYS A 193 3.97 -40.40 -21.19
C LYS A 193 2.77 -40.27 -20.25
N GLU A 194 2.29 -39.04 -20.05
CA GLU A 194 1.10 -38.74 -19.26
C GLU A 194 -0.21 -38.82 -20.06
N GLY A 195 -0.16 -39.38 -21.28
CA GLY A 195 -1.35 -39.68 -22.08
C GLY A 195 -1.96 -38.50 -22.85
N LEU A 196 -1.24 -37.37 -22.96
CA LEU A 196 -1.72 -36.16 -23.66
C LEU A 196 -1.61 -36.32 -25.19
N ASP A 197 -2.50 -35.68 -25.94
CA ASP A 197 -2.48 -35.69 -27.41
C ASP A 197 -1.46 -34.69 -27.97
N VAL A 198 -0.28 -35.22 -28.31
CA VAL A 198 0.86 -34.44 -28.79
C VAL A 198 0.86 -34.17 -30.30
N ALA A 199 -0.19 -34.54 -31.03
CA ALA A 199 -0.25 -34.33 -32.48
C ALA A 199 -0.22 -32.82 -32.82
N PRO A 200 0.57 -32.40 -33.82
CA PRO A 200 0.54 -31.01 -34.29
C PRO A 200 -0.80 -30.74 -34.97
N LYS A 201 -1.54 -29.75 -34.46
CA LYS A 201 -2.84 -29.30 -34.99
C LYS A 201 -2.77 -27.83 -35.36
N THR A 202 -3.61 -27.37 -36.27
CA THR A 202 -3.87 -25.94 -36.42
C THR A 202 -4.85 -25.53 -35.32
N VAL A 203 -4.52 -24.49 -34.58
CA VAL A 203 -5.29 -24.02 -33.43
C VAL A 203 -5.36 -22.50 -33.51
N ASP A 204 -6.50 -21.93 -33.13
CA ASP A 204 -6.69 -20.48 -33.05
C ASP A 204 -5.78 -19.85 -31.99
N ASP A 205 -5.29 -18.64 -32.27
CA ASP A 205 -4.38 -17.91 -31.40
C ASP A 205 -4.97 -17.73 -29.98
N GLU A 206 -6.28 -17.46 -29.87
CA GLU A 206 -6.99 -17.29 -28.59
C GLU A 206 -6.83 -18.51 -27.67
N VAL A 207 -6.90 -19.72 -28.23
CA VAL A 207 -6.75 -20.96 -27.47
C VAL A 207 -5.34 -21.06 -26.88
N ILE A 208 -4.33 -20.66 -27.65
CA ILE A 208 -2.94 -20.65 -27.18
C ILE A 208 -2.74 -19.55 -26.12
N GLN A 209 -3.35 -18.37 -26.29
CA GLN A 209 -3.32 -17.30 -25.29
C GLN A 209 -3.91 -17.74 -23.95
N LYS A 210 -5.10 -18.37 -23.97
CA LYS A 210 -5.73 -18.97 -22.78
C LYS A 210 -4.83 -20.03 -22.15
N CYS A 211 -4.18 -20.87 -22.95
CA CYS A 211 -3.23 -21.85 -22.44
C CYS A 211 -2.03 -21.20 -21.72
N ILE A 212 -1.47 -20.12 -22.27
CA ILE A 212 -0.37 -19.37 -21.64
C ILE A 212 -0.87 -18.71 -20.35
N LEU A 213 -2.05 -18.08 -20.36
CA LEU A 213 -2.68 -17.51 -19.15
C LEU A 213 -2.77 -18.53 -18.02
N LEU A 214 -3.21 -19.75 -18.31
CA LEU A 214 -3.37 -20.78 -17.29
C LEU A 214 -2.03 -21.26 -16.68
N GLY A 215 -0.91 -21.15 -17.41
CA GLY A 215 0.42 -21.49 -16.91
C GLY A 215 1.16 -20.33 -16.21
N PHE A 216 0.72 -19.09 -16.42
CA PHE A 216 1.40 -17.87 -15.98
C PHE A 216 0.41 -16.84 -15.41
N SER A 217 -0.70 -17.27 -14.80
CA SER A 217 -1.76 -16.40 -14.27
C SER A 217 -1.26 -15.49 -13.15
N ASP A 218 -0.33 -15.99 -12.33
CA ASP A 218 0.41 -15.22 -11.33
C ASP A 218 1.35 -14.16 -11.94
N ARG A 219 1.44 -14.04 -13.27
CA ARG A 219 2.25 -13.01 -13.96
C ARG A 219 1.39 -12.13 -14.85
N LEU A 220 0.08 -12.07 -14.58
CA LEU A 220 -0.82 -11.12 -15.20
C LEU A 220 -0.43 -9.69 -14.83
N ALA A 221 -0.42 -8.83 -15.83
CA ALA A 221 -0.03 -7.44 -15.74
C ALA A 221 -0.99 -6.53 -16.49
N ILE A 222 -1.18 -5.32 -15.97
CA ILE A 222 -1.85 -4.21 -16.65
C ILE A 222 -0.87 -3.06 -16.83
N ARG A 223 -0.89 -2.43 -18.00
CA ARG A 223 -0.14 -1.20 -18.24
C ARG A 223 -0.80 -0.03 -17.50
N MET A 224 -0.01 0.72 -16.74
CA MET A 224 -0.50 1.87 -15.97
C MET A 224 -0.98 3.01 -16.88
N ASP A 225 -0.35 3.15 -18.05
CA ASP A 225 -0.68 4.16 -19.04
C ASP A 225 -0.27 3.71 -20.46
N GLY A 226 -1.07 4.09 -21.46
CA GLY A 226 -0.85 3.75 -22.86
C GLY A 226 0.42 4.36 -23.48
N GLY A 227 0.98 5.41 -22.88
CA GLY A 227 2.23 6.06 -23.30
C GLY A 227 3.50 5.52 -22.63
N THR A 228 3.39 4.67 -21.58
CA THR A 228 4.55 4.15 -20.86
C THR A 228 4.61 2.61 -20.86
N LEU A 229 5.79 2.04 -20.66
CA LEU A 229 5.96 0.60 -20.50
C LEU A 229 5.81 0.14 -19.04
N ARG A 230 5.37 1.03 -18.13
CA ARG A 230 5.21 0.70 -16.71
C ARG A 230 3.94 -0.12 -16.51
N CYS A 231 4.08 -1.18 -15.72
CA CYS A 231 3.03 -2.15 -15.48
C CYS A 231 2.87 -2.40 -13.98
N GLU A 232 1.62 -2.64 -13.59
CA GLU A 232 1.25 -3.27 -12.34
C GLU A 232 0.96 -4.75 -12.60
N LEU A 233 1.32 -5.61 -11.65
CA LEU A 233 1.08 -7.05 -11.71
C LEU A 233 0.20 -7.46 -10.53
N VAL A 234 -0.38 -8.65 -10.64
CA VAL A 234 -1.01 -9.33 -9.51
C VAL A 234 -0.06 -9.41 -8.30
N HIS A 235 -0.67 -9.40 -7.12
CA HIS A 235 -0.02 -9.35 -5.81
C HIS A 235 0.78 -8.06 -5.57
N GLY A 236 0.33 -6.94 -6.18
CA GLY A 236 0.88 -5.60 -5.94
C GLY A 236 2.30 -5.36 -6.46
N ARG A 237 2.83 -6.28 -7.28
CA ARG A 237 4.17 -6.16 -7.88
C ARG A 237 4.15 -5.14 -9.02
N ARG A 238 5.33 -4.62 -9.36
CA ARG A 238 5.51 -3.64 -10.44
C ARG A 238 6.65 -4.07 -11.36
N GLY A 239 6.53 -3.70 -12.63
CA GLY A 239 7.54 -4.01 -13.63
C GLY A 239 7.46 -3.10 -14.84
N VAL A 240 8.38 -3.31 -15.78
CA VAL A 240 8.42 -2.61 -17.05
C VAL A 240 8.39 -3.63 -18.18
N LEU A 241 7.44 -3.48 -19.10
CA LEU A 241 7.38 -4.29 -20.33
C LEU A 241 8.66 -4.07 -21.15
N ALA A 242 9.25 -5.16 -21.62
CA ALA A 242 10.43 -5.13 -22.48
C ALA A 242 10.14 -4.33 -23.76
N ARG A 243 11.11 -3.50 -24.17
CA ARG A 243 10.95 -2.63 -25.35
C ARG A 243 10.83 -3.41 -26.65
N GLU A 244 11.32 -4.65 -26.65
CA GLU A 244 11.31 -5.56 -27.79
C GLU A 244 10.01 -6.36 -27.91
N SER A 245 9.09 -6.26 -26.94
CA SER A 245 7.81 -6.95 -26.99
C SER A 245 6.94 -6.41 -28.12
N VAL A 246 6.15 -7.25 -28.79
CA VAL A 246 5.14 -6.79 -29.77
C VAL A 246 3.84 -6.35 -29.14
N VAL A 247 3.65 -6.64 -27.85
CA VAL A 247 2.40 -6.40 -27.11
C VAL A 247 2.35 -4.96 -26.60
N HIS A 248 2.51 -3.99 -27.50
CA HIS A 248 2.53 -2.56 -27.16
C HIS A 248 1.15 -1.91 -27.07
N HIS A 249 0.13 -2.52 -27.67
CA HIS A 249 -1.23 -1.96 -27.74
C HIS A 249 -2.19 -2.58 -26.72
N ALA A 250 -1.92 -3.80 -26.27
CA ALA A 250 -2.73 -4.44 -25.25
C ALA A 250 -2.56 -3.74 -23.89
N ASN A 251 -3.67 -3.55 -23.19
CA ASN A 251 -3.63 -3.03 -21.82
C ASN A 251 -3.31 -4.13 -20.80
N MET A 252 -3.72 -5.37 -21.07
CA MET A 252 -3.59 -6.52 -20.18
C MET A 252 -2.84 -7.66 -20.88
N PHE A 253 -1.88 -8.26 -20.19
CA PHE A 253 -1.09 -9.37 -20.72
C PHE A 253 -0.52 -10.23 -19.60
N VAL A 254 -0.11 -11.46 -19.91
CA VAL A 254 0.74 -12.29 -19.05
C VAL A 254 2.17 -12.29 -19.55
N ALA A 255 3.15 -12.25 -18.65
CA ALA A 255 4.57 -12.33 -18.99
C ALA A 255 5.15 -13.71 -18.67
N ALA A 256 5.58 -14.46 -19.69
CA ALA A 256 6.19 -15.77 -19.46
C ALA A 256 7.62 -15.69 -18.89
N GLU A 257 8.27 -14.53 -18.94
CA GLU A 257 9.59 -14.28 -18.36
C GLU A 257 9.58 -12.99 -17.52
N ILE A 258 10.11 -13.08 -16.29
CA ILE A 258 10.37 -11.93 -15.42
C ILE A 258 11.86 -11.95 -15.07
N ARG A 259 12.54 -10.82 -15.27
CA ARG A 259 13.96 -10.65 -14.91
C ARG A 259 14.14 -9.42 -14.05
N GLU A 260 14.93 -9.56 -13.01
CA GLU A 260 15.40 -8.44 -12.21
C GLU A 260 16.79 -8.00 -12.69
N ILE A 261 16.92 -6.74 -13.07
CA ILE A 261 18.19 -6.14 -13.50
C ILE A 261 18.59 -5.10 -12.47
N GLY A 262 19.74 -5.30 -11.84
CA GLY A 262 20.34 -4.28 -10.98
C GLY A 262 20.90 -3.12 -11.81
N ASN A 263 20.53 -1.91 -11.45
CA ASN A 263 21.10 -0.67 -11.99
C ASN A 263 22.39 -0.32 -11.26
N ARG A 264 23.23 0.53 -11.86
CA ARG A 264 24.51 0.99 -11.27
C ARG A 264 24.36 1.71 -9.92
N GLU A 265 23.16 2.14 -9.58
CA GLU A 265 22.80 2.83 -8.33
C GLU A 265 22.21 1.89 -7.27
N GLY A 266 22.19 0.57 -7.51
CA GLY A 266 21.64 -0.43 -6.58
C GLY A 266 20.13 -0.62 -6.67
N GLU A 267 19.42 0.18 -7.48
CA GLU A 267 18.01 -0.05 -7.76
C GLU A 267 17.80 -1.30 -8.64
N VAL A 268 16.87 -2.16 -8.26
CA VAL A 268 16.48 -3.33 -9.03
C VAL A 268 15.28 -2.97 -9.91
N GLN A 269 15.42 -3.12 -11.22
CA GLN A 269 14.33 -2.97 -12.17
C GLN A 269 13.81 -4.33 -12.63
N THR A 270 12.52 -4.58 -12.41
CA THR A 270 11.82 -5.76 -12.91
C THR A 270 11.39 -5.57 -14.36
N ILE A 271 11.87 -6.43 -15.25
CA ILE A 271 11.54 -6.43 -16.67
C ILE A 271 10.64 -7.61 -17.00
N LEU A 272 9.53 -7.33 -17.66
CA LEU A 272 8.55 -8.30 -18.14
C LEU A 272 8.82 -8.58 -19.62
N SER A 273 9.06 -9.83 -19.99
CA SER A 273 9.27 -10.25 -21.37
C SER A 273 8.44 -11.49 -21.71
N LEU A 274 8.32 -11.77 -23.01
CA LEU A 274 7.49 -12.85 -23.53
C LEU A 274 6.01 -12.62 -23.17
N ALA A 275 5.54 -11.39 -23.47
CA ALA A 275 4.19 -10.96 -23.19
C ALA A 275 3.20 -11.62 -24.16
N THR A 276 2.01 -11.91 -23.65
CA THR A 276 0.87 -12.41 -24.42
C THR A 276 -0.36 -11.66 -23.96
N GLU A 277 -1.04 -10.97 -24.88
CA GLU A 277 -2.28 -10.23 -24.63
C GLU A 277 -3.37 -11.14 -24.08
N ILE A 278 -4.12 -10.65 -23.09
CA ILE A 278 -5.19 -11.36 -22.40
C ILE A 278 -6.45 -10.51 -22.34
N GLU A 279 -7.61 -11.15 -22.49
CA GLU A 279 -8.92 -10.54 -22.25
C GLU A 279 -9.42 -10.80 -20.83
N GLU A 280 -10.02 -9.77 -20.22
CA GLU A 280 -10.58 -9.85 -18.87
C GLU A 280 -11.65 -10.95 -18.73
N ALA A 281 -12.45 -11.19 -19.77
CA ALA A 281 -13.50 -12.21 -19.75
C ALA A 281 -12.94 -13.61 -19.43
N TRP A 282 -11.73 -13.94 -19.91
CA TRP A 282 -11.11 -15.24 -19.66
C TRP A 282 -10.72 -15.41 -18.19
N LEU A 283 -10.39 -14.32 -17.49
CA LEU A 283 -10.13 -14.37 -16.05
C LEU A 283 -11.40 -14.75 -15.28
N LYS A 284 -12.55 -14.17 -15.65
CA LYS A 284 -13.85 -14.48 -15.05
C LYS A 284 -14.26 -15.93 -15.29
N ASP A 285 -13.94 -16.47 -16.47
CA ASP A 285 -14.23 -17.87 -16.81
C ASP A 285 -13.37 -18.88 -16.02
N TYR A 286 -12.07 -18.59 -15.85
CA TYR A 286 -11.13 -19.55 -15.26
C TYR A 286 -10.89 -19.36 -13.76
N TYR A 287 -11.11 -18.15 -13.23
CA TYR A 287 -10.77 -17.75 -11.87
C TYR A 287 -11.85 -16.84 -11.24
N PRO A 288 -13.14 -17.25 -11.23
CA PRO A 288 -14.22 -16.40 -10.72
C PRO A 288 -14.07 -16.04 -9.24
N ASP A 289 -13.46 -16.91 -8.44
CA ASP A 289 -13.28 -16.73 -7.00
C ASP A 289 -12.10 -15.82 -6.62
N ASP A 290 -11.28 -15.41 -7.61
CA ASP A 290 -10.10 -14.56 -7.40
C ASP A 290 -10.40 -13.06 -7.63
N PHE A 291 -11.67 -12.72 -7.84
CA PHE A 291 -12.15 -11.35 -7.99
C PHE A 291 -12.68 -10.79 -6.67
N ASP A 292 -12.19 -9.61 -6.30
CA ASP A 292 -12.71 -8.85 -5.18
C ASP A 292 -13.36 -7.56 -5.66
N THR A 293 -14.50 -7.20 -5.06
CA THR A 293 -15.13 -5.91 -5.25
C THR A 293 -15.10 -5.14 -3.95
N SER A 294 -14.51 -3.95 -3.96
CA SER A 294 -14.47 -3.07 -2.79
C SER A 294 -14.89 -1.65 -3.16
N ILE A 295 -15.41 -0.90 -2.19
CA ILE A 295 -15.72 0.51 -2.36
C ILE A 295 -14.66 1.29 -1.59
N ALA A 296 -13.79 1.99 -2.33
CA ALA A 296 -12.81 2.90 -1.76
C ALA A 296 -13.36 4.33 -1.77
N VAL A 297 -13.28 5.02 -0.63
CA VAL A 297 -13.52 6.47 -0.57
C VAL A 297 -12.22 7.22 -0.83
N VAL A 298 -12.28 8.24 -1.68
CA VAL A 298 -11.12 9.00 -2.13
C VAL A 298 -11.38 10.48 -1.99
N TRP A 299 -10.38 11.19 -1.49
CA TRP A 299 -10.37 12.65 -1.42
C TRP A 299 -9.85 13.21 -2.75
N ASP A 300 -10.62 14.11 -3.36
CA ASP A 300 -10.16 14.91 -4.48
C ASP A 300 -9.67 16.28 -3.97
N PRO A 301 -8.34 16.55 -3.98
CA PRO A 301 -7.80 17.82 -3.52
C PRO A 301 -8.25 19.02 -4.35
N SER A 302 -8.56 18.81 -5.63
CA SER A 302 -8.91 19.88 -6.57
C SER A 302 -10.32 20.41 -6.30
N SER A 303 -11.31 19.51 -6.17
CA SER A 303 -12.68 19.89 -5.84
C SER A 303 -12.93 19.99 -4.33
N ARG A 304 -12.01 19.50 -3.50
CA ARG A 304 -12.15 19.36 -2.04
C ARG A 304 -13.41 18.57 -1.65
N ARG A 305 -13.61 17.44 -2.32
CA ARG A 305 -14.76 16.54 -2.13
C ARG A 305 -14.29 15.11 -1.91
N VAL A 306 -15.11 14.35 -1.19
CA VAL A 306 -15.01 12.90 -1.14
C VAL A 306 -15.87 12.33 -2.27
N TYR A 307 -15.33 11.34 -2.98
CA TYR A 307 -16.09 10.48 -3.87
C TYR A 307 -15.78 9.03 -3.52
N ALA A 308 -16.63 8.11 -3.94
CA ALA A 308 -16.35 6.69 -3.84
C ALA A 308 -16.01 6.14 -5.22
N ALA A 309 -15.16 5.12 -5.26
CA ALA A 309 -14.93 4.32 -6.43
C ALA A 309 -15.17 2.85 -6.05
N SER A 310 -16.11 2.21 -6.74
CA SER A 310 -16.20 0.75 -6.76
C SER A 310 -15.03 0.25 -7.58
N GLN A 311 -14.15 -0.51 -6.96
CA GLN A 311 -12.97 -1.11 -7.56
C GLN A 311 -13.20 -2.61 -7.67
N GLU A 312 -13.00 -3.14 -8.88
CA GLU A 312 -12.93 -4.57 -9.14
C GLU A 312 -11.46 -4.93 -9.33
N THR A 313 -10.97 -5.85 -8.50
CA THR A 313 -9.60 -6.33 -8.53
C THR A 313 -9.55 -7.82 -8.81
N PHE A 314 -8.44 -8.27 -9.39
CA PHE A 314 -8.13 -9.69 -9.57
C PHE A 314 -6.79 -9.97 -8.91
N ARG A 315 -6.75 -10.77 -7.83
CA ARG A 315 -5.53 -11.01 -7.04
C ARG A 315 -4.78 -9.72 -6.68
N GLY A 316 -5.55 -8.71 -6.25
CA GLY A 316 -5.04 -7.37 -5.92
C GLY A 316 -4.68 -6.47 -7.12
N LEU A 317 -4.71 -6.95 -8.36
CA LEU A 317 -4.54 -6.14 -9.56
C LEU A 317 -5.83 -5.39 -9.89
N MET A 318 -5.80 -4.05 -9.93
CA MET A 318 -6.97 -3.24 -10.26
C MET A 318 -7.35 -3.38 -11.73
N LEU A 319 -8.57 -3.86 -12.01
CA LEU A 319 -9.09 -4.05 -13.37
C LEU A 319 -9.93 -2.86 -13.80
N THR A 320 -10.94 -2.53 -13.00
CA THR A 320 -11.85 -1.42 -13.28
C THR A 320 -12.12 -0.60 -12.02
N ALA A 321 -12.32 0.70 -12.20
CA ALA A 321 -12.75 1.60 -11.15
C ALA A 321 -13.94 2.44 -11.67
N LYS A 322 -15.09 2.34 -11.01
CA LYS A 322 -16.31 3.08 -11.36
C LYS A 322 -16.67 4.02 -10.22
N ARG A 323 -16.89 5.29 -10.55
CA ARG A 323 -17.32 6.29 -9.57
C ARG A 323 -18.69 5.92 -9.01
N VAL A 324 -18.81 5.98 -7.69
CA VAL A 324 -20.04 5.77 -6.93
C VAL A 324 -20.40 7.10 -6.26
N ASP A 325 -21.63 7.56 -6.48
CA ASP A 325 -22.17 8.81 -5.97
C ASP A 325 -23.62 8.58 -5.50
N PRO A 326 -23.99 8.89 -4.24
CA PRO A 326 -23.12 9.40 -3.17
C PRO A 326 -22.14 8.35 -2.64
N PRO A 327 -20.98 8.75 -2.09
CA PRO A 327 -20.11 7.82 -1.38
C PRO A 327 -20.78 7.34 -0.07
N PRO A 328 -20.38 6.16 0.46
CA PRO A 328 -20.84 5.70 1.77
C PRO A 328 -20.56 6.73 2.87
N GLU A 329 -21.59 7.07 3.65
CA GLU A 329 -21.55 8.20 4.61
C GLU A 329 -20.48 8.02 5.69
N GLU A 330 -20.42 6.87 6.34
CA GLU A 330 -19.47 6.59 7.43
C GLU A 330 -18.01 6.65 6.94
N PRO A 331 -17.58 5.91 5.89
CA PRO A 331 -16.24 6.06 5.33
C PRO A 331 -15.92 7.49 4.86
N ALA A 332 -16.88 8.20 4.28
CA ALA A 332 -16.66 9.58 3.83
C ALA A 332 -16.44 10.54 5.02
N ALA A 333 -17.21 10.39 6.08
CA ALA A 333 -17.06 11.17 7.31
C ALA A 333 -15.71 10.91 7.99
N ARG A 334 -15.28 9.63 8.04
CA ARG A 334 -13.97 9.25 8.56
C ARG A 334 -12.84 9.88 7.76
N LEU A 335 -12.90 9.79 6.43
CA LEU A 335 -11.88 10.38 5.56
C LEU A 335 -11.83 11.91 5.71
N LEU A 336 -12.99 12.58 5.81
CA LEU A 336 -13.02 14.02 6.08
C LEU A 336 -12.41 14.36 7.45
N ALA A 337 -12.68 13.55 8.48
CA ALA A 337 -12.13 13.75 9.81
C ALA A 337 -10.61 13.58 9.83
N GLU A 338 -10.07 12.55 9.17
CA GLU A 338 -8.63 12.36 8.98
C GLU A 338 -8.00 13.60 8.34
N LYS A 339 -8.60 14.14 7.27
CA LYS A 339 -8.12 15.35 6.61
C LYS A 339 -8.15 16.61 7.49
N ILE A 340 -9.08 16.67 8.45
CA ILE A 340 -9.10 17.75 9.45
C ILE A 340 -8.00 17.53 10.50
N THR A 341 -7.81 16.29 10.96
CA THR A 341 -6.77 15.94 11.95
C THR A 341 -5.37 16.14 11.39
N ASP A 342 -5.14 15.87 10.10
CA ASP A 342 -3.87 16.09 9.40
C ASP A 342 -3.63 17.56 9.01
N GLU A 343 -4.54 18.47 9.41
CA GLU A 343 -4.51 19.90 9.10
C GLU A 343 -4.55 20.26 7.59
N GLU A 344 -4.87 19.30 6.72
CA GLU A 344 -5.02 19.54 5.27
C GLU A 344 -6.25 20.43 4.97
N ILE A 345 -7.30 20.30 5.78
CA ILE A 345 -8.50 21.14 5.73
C ILE A 345 -8.91 21.61 7.13
N GLY A 346 -9.42 22.84 7.24
CA GLY A 346 -9.72 23.46 8.54
C GLY A 346 -11.21 23.49 8.90
N LEU A 347 -11.54 23.21 10.16
CA LEU A 347 -12.91 23.36 10.66
C LEU A 347 -13.06 24.74 11.33
N LYS A 348 -13.68 25.72 10.66
CA LYS A 348 -13.63 27.15 11.09
C LYS A 348 -14.14 27.41 12.50
N HIS A 349 -15.14 26.64 12.95
CA HIS A 349 -15.74 26.79 14.26
C HIS A 349 -15.09 25.92 15.34
N TRP A 350 -14.04 25.17 15.00
CA TRP A 350 -13.14 24.57 15.98
C TRP A 350 -12.10 25.62 16.39
N ASP A 351 -12.53 26.53 17.27
CA ASP A 351 -11.77 27.70 17.68
C ASP A 351 -11.24 27.59 19.12
N ALA A 352 -10.60 28.65 19.61
CA ALA A 352 -10.09 28.71 20.98
C ALA A 352 -11.18 28.53 22.06
N LYS A 353 -12.46 28.77 21.75
CA LYS A 353 -13.57 28.54 22.68
C LYS A 353 -13.86 27.04 22.80
N VAL A 354 -13.79 26.29 21.71
CA VAL A 354 -13.89 24.83 21.71
C VAL A 354 -12.74 24.21 22.51
N GLU A 355 -11.50 24.63 22.24
CA GLU A 355 -10.33 24.12 22.98
C GLU A 355 -10.41 24.43 24.48
N GLN A 356 -10.82 25.64 24.86
CA GLN A 356 -11.05 25.97 26.27
C GLN A 356 -12.16 25.15 26.91
N TRP A 357 -13.22 24.77 26.16
CA TRP A 357 -14.27 23.91 26.68
C TRP A 357 -13.78 22.47 26.92
N ILE A 358 -13.00 21.91 25.98
CA ILE A 358 -12.35 20.60 26.13
C ILE A 358 -11.41 20.59 27.33
N LEU A 359 -10.55 21.62 27.47
CA LEU A 359 -9.64 21.76 28.61
C LEU A 359 -10.39 21.83 29.95
N ARG A 360 -11.50 22.59 30.01
CA ARG A 360 -12.35 22.67 31.21
C ARG A 360 -12.88 21.29 31.62
N LEU A 361 -13.39 20.53 30.66
CA LEU A 361 -13.91 19.18 30.90
C LEU A 361 -12.80 18.24 31.38
N ASN A 362 -11.68 18.17 30.65
CA ASN A 362 -10.59 17.25 30.94
C ASN A 362 -9.92 17.54 32.28
N LEU A 363 -9.65 18.81 32.59
CA LEU A 363 -9.08 19.20 33.88
C LEU A 363 -10.06 18.93 35.03
N LEU A 364 -11.36 19.17 34.84
CA LEU A 364 -12.33 18.88 35.88
C LEU A 364 -12.46 17.37 36.14
N ALA A 365 -12.41 16.54 35.09
CA ALA A 365 -12.38 15.09 35.21
C ALA A 365 -11.14 14.61 35.99
N GLU A 366 -9.98 15.26 35.80
CA GLU A 366 -8.74 14.96 36.53
C GLU A 366 -8.79 15.44 37.99
N TRP A 367 -9.24 16.67 38.26
CA TRP A 367 -9.25 17.25 39.61
C TRP A 367 -10.37 16.70 40.50
N CYS A 368 -11.47 16.25 39.89
CA CYS A 368 -12.63 15.69 40.58
C CYS A 368 -13.08 14.37 39.91
N PRO A 369 -12.31 13.28 40.04
CA PRO A 369 -12.67 11.98 39.47
C PRO A 369 -14.03 11.46 39.95
N GLU A 370 -14.48 11.89 41.14
CA GLU A 370 -15.79 11.55 41.71
C GLU A 370 -16.99 11.99 40.85
N PHE A 371 -16.80 12.91 39.90
CA PHE A 371 -17.87 13.31 38.97
C PHE A 371 -18.02 12.38 37.76
N GLU A 372 -17.11 11.43 37.56
CA GLU A 372 -17.13 10.46 36.46
C GLU A 372 -17.39 11.11 35.09
N LEU A 373 -16.74 12.25 34.85
CA LEU A 373 -16.87 12.99 33.60
C LEU A 373 -16.05 12.30 32.50
N PRO A 374 -16.65 12.00 31.32
CA PRO A 374 -15.93 11.39 30.22
C PRO A 374 -15.01 12.42 29.58
N ALA A 375 -13.70 12.30 29.86
CA ALA A 375 -12.69 13.14 29.23
C ALA A 375 -12.69 12.97 27.71
N ILE A 376 -12.29 14.02 26.99
CA ILE A 376 -12.08 14.00 25.54
C ILE A 376 -10.57 13.91 25.32
N ASP A 377 -10.09 12.69 25.13
CA ASP A 377 -8.73 12.41 24.68
C ASP A 377 -8.61 12.53 23.14
N GLU A 378 -7.46 12.17 22.58
CA GLU A 378 -7.21 12.28 21.13
C GLU A 378 -8.12 11.35 20.31
N ASP A 379 -8.47 10.17 20.82
CA ASP A 379 -9.35 9.23 20.11
C ASP A 379 -10.81 9.71 20.17
N ALA A 380 -11.28 10.20 21.32
CA ALA A 380 -12.57 10.86 21.44
C ALA A 380 -12.66 12.11 20.56
N ARG A 381 -11.57 12.88 20.45
CA ARG A 381 -11.48 14.04 19.55
C ARG A 381 -11.67 13.62 18.09
N ARG A 382 -11.00 12.57 17.63
CA ARG A 382 -11.18 12.02 16.27
C ARG A 382 -12.64 11.60 16.03
N HIS A 383 -13.25 10.87 16.96
CA HIS A 383 -14.65 10.46 16.84
C HIS A 383 -15.63 11.63 16.82
N LEU A 384 -15.38 12.69 17.60
CA LEU A 384 -16.19 13.90 17.56
C LEU A 384 -16.09 14.61 16.21
N ILE A 385 -14.89 14.69 15.64
CA ILE A 385 -14.68 15.27 14.30
C ILE A 385 -15.38 14.41 13.23
N GLU A 386 -15.27 13.08 13.30
CA GLU A 386 -15.99 12.14 12.42
C GLU A 386 -17.51 12.35 12.52
N SER A 387 -18.05 12.42 13.74
CA SER A 387 -19.47 12.72 13.98
C SER A 387 -19.90 14.06 13.38
N ILE A 388 -19.07 15.11 13.51
CA ILE A 388 -19.33 16.42 12.87
C ILE A 388 -19.30 16.32 11.34
N CYS A 389 -18.53 15.40 10.77
CA CYS A 389 -18.44 15.17 9.33
C CYS A 389 -19.56 14.27 8.77
N MET A 390 -20.33 13.57 9.61
CA MET A 390 -21.39 12.67 9.17
C MET A 390 -22.38 13.32 8.20
N GLY A 391 -22.68 12.64 7.09
CA GLY A 391 -23.55 13.14 6.03
C GLY A 391 -22.98 14.32 5.22
N ALA A 392 -21.69 14.64 5.33
CA ALA A 392 -21.00 15.55 4.42
C ALA A 392 -20.12 14.79 3.44
N PHE A 393 -20.01 15.33 2.23
CA PHE A 393 -19.15 14.80 1.17
C PHE A 393 -18.20 15.86 0.61
N SER A 394 -18.14 17.05 1.21
CA SER A 394 -17.24 18.11 0.77
C SER A 394 -16.82 19.08 1.86
N TYR A 395 -15.66 19.72 1.65
CA TYR A 395 -15.19 20.79 2.53
C TYR A 395 -16.21 21.93 2.67
N LYS A 396 -16.93 22.25 1.60
CA LYS A 396 -17.95 23.31 1.59
C LYS A 396 -19.08 23.03 2.59
N GLU A 397 -19.44 21.77 2.77
CA GLU A 397 -20.52 21.30 3.66
C GLU A 397 -20.08 21.22 5.13
N ILE A 398 -18.78 21.07 5.40
CA ILE A 398 -18.25 20.97 6.78
C ILE A 398 -17.69 22.27 7.34
N LYS A 399 -17.14 23.17 6.51
CA LYS A 399 -16.33 24.31 6.99
C LYS A 399 -17.07 25.24 7.96
N GLU A 400 -18.39 25.39 7.81
CA GLU A 400 -19.25 26.23 8.66
C GLU A 400 -20.10 25.40 9.65
N ARG A 401 -19.85 24.10 9.82
CA ARG A 401 -20.65 23.28 10.75
C ARG A 401 -20.41 23.71 12.20
N PRO A 402 -21.47 23.78 13.01
CA PRO A 402 -21.36 24.17 14.41
C PRO A 402 -20.67 23.07 15.23
N VAL A 403 -19.51 23.41 15.81
CA VAL A 403 -18.68 22.45 16.54
C VAL A 403 -19.08 22.34 18.02
N LEU A 404 -19.16 23.48 18.72
CA LEU A 404 -19.42 23.49 20.17
C LEU A 404 -20.75 22.80 20.58
N PRO A 405 -21.89 22.95 19.85
CA PRO A 405 -23.11 22.21 20.17
C PRO A 405 -22.94 20.69 20.05
N ALA A 406 -22.20 20.21 19.04
CA ALA A 406 -21.92 18.79 18.86
C ALA A 406 -21.02 18.26 20.00
N LEU A 407 -19.96 18.98 20.37
CA LEU A 407 -19.15 18.61 21.54
C LEU A 407 -19.94 18.57 22.84
N LYS A 408 -20.87 19.51 23.05
CA LYS A 408 -21.71 19.50 24.25
C LYS A 408 -22.62 18.27 24.33
N GLN A 409 -22.92 17.60 23.21
CA GLN A 409 -23.69 16.34 23.21
C GLN A 409 -22.87 15.14 23.70
N TRP A 410 -21.54 15.26 23.80
CA TRP A 410 -20.66 14.28 24.46
C TRP A 410 -21.04 14.05 25.92
N LEU A 411 -21.56 15.09 26.57
CA LEU A 411 -22.02 15.05 27.96
C LEU A 411 -23.54 15.00 28.02
N ASN A 412 -24.07 14.31 29.03
CA ASN A 412 -25.49 14.43 29.36
C ASN A 412 -25.78 15.80 30.03
N ALA A 413 -27.07 16.12 30.24
CA ALA A 413 -27.47 17.42 30.77
C ALA A 413 -26.89 17.72 32.16
N ALA A 414 -26.86 16.74 33.06
CA ALA A 414 -26.33 16.91 34.41
C ALA A 414 -24.81 17.13 34.41
N GLN A 415 -24.07 16.37 33.60
CA GLN A 415 -22.62 16.53 33.44
C GLN A 415 -22.25 17.91 32.88
N ARG A 416 -23.03 18.43 31.92
CA ARG A 416 -22.83 19.80 31.42
C ARG A 416 -22.96 20.85 32.52
N GLU A 417 -23.97 20.71 33.39
CA GLU A 417 -24.18 21.60 34.52
C GLU A 417 -23.03 21.52 35.54
N ILE A 418 -22.50 20.32 35.79
CA ILE A 418 -21.31 20.11 36.63
C ILE A 418 -20.11 20.87 36.07
N VAL A 419 -19.83 20.77 34.76
CA VAL A 419 -18.73 21.50 34.11
C VAL A 419 -18.93 23.00 34.22
N ASP A 420 -20.14 23.51 33.94
CA ASP A 420 -20.41 24.95 34.01
C ASP A 420 -20.34 25.51 35.44
N LYS A 421 -20.67 24.71 36.46
CA LYS A 421 -20.60 25.10 37.87
C LYS A 421 -19.19 25.00 38.46
N HIS A 422 -18.48 23.91 38.19
CA HIS A 422 -17.22 23.59 38.86
C HIS A 422 -15.97 23.94 38.05
N ALA A 423 -16.10 24.15 36.74
CA ALA A 423 -15.07 24.73 35.88
C ALA A 423 -15.70 25.82 35.02
N PRO A 424 -16.15 26.96 35.59
CA PRO A 424 -16.89 27.98 34.85
C PRO A 424 -16.02 28.73 33.83
N GLU A 425 -16.65 29.26 32.76
CA GLU A 425 -15.96 30.14 31.78
C GLU A 425 -15.58 31.50 32.40
N ARG A 426 -16.36 31.98 33.38
CA ARG A 426 -16.12 33.25 34.09
C ARG A 426 -16.36 33.05 35.58
N ILE A 427 -15.52 33.67 36.43
CA ILE A 427 -15.74 33.67 37.90
C ILE A 427 -16.17 35.04 38.36
N THR A 428 -16.96 35.12 39.43
CA THR A 428 -17.32 36.38 40.07
C THR A 428 -16.36 36.66 41.23
N LEU A 429 -15.70 37.82 41.21
CA LEU A 429 -14.82 38.30 42.27
C LEU A 429 -15.62 39.04 43.35
N SER A 430 -15.02 39.24 44.53
CA SER A 430 -15.64 39.95 45.66
C SER A 430 -16.05 41.39 45.35
N ASN A 431 -15.41 42.02 44.36
CA ASN A 431 -15.73 43.36 43.88
C ASN A 431 -16.75 43.38 42.72
N GLY A 432 -17.43 42.25 42.47
CA GLY A 432 -18.47 42.10 41.44
C GLY A 432 -17.96 41.95 40.00
N LYS A 433 -16.65 42.03 39.76
CA LYS A 433 -16.06 41.78 38.43
C LYS A 433 -16.18 40.32 38.06
N THR A 434 -16.41 40.04 36.77
CA THR A 434 -16.59 38.69 36.24
C THR A 434 -15.54 38.33 35.16
N PRO A 435 -14.25 38.24 35.48
CA PRO A 435 -13.23 37.91 34.48
C PRO A 435 -13.44 36.53 33.84
N LYS A 436 -13.02 36.39 32.57
CA LYS A 436 -12.92 35.09 31.90
C LYS A 436 -11.74 34.32 32.50
N VAL A 437 -11.95 33.03 32.72
CA VAL A 437 -10.90 32.10 33.15
C VAL A 437 -10.26 31.47 31.91
N ILE A 438 -8.94 31.44 31.90
CA ILE A 438 -8.15 30.73 30.91
C ILE A 438 -7.59 29.48 31.60
N TYR A 439 -8.02 28.32 31.12
CA TYR A 439 -7.57 27.03 31.61
C TYR A 439 -6.34 26.57 30.82
N SER A 440 -5.43 25.88 31.51
CA SER A 440 -4.17 25.36 30.97
C SER A 440 -3.88 24.00 31.61
N LYS A 441 -3.22 23.12 30.85
CA LYS A 441 -2.74 21.82 31.36
C LYS A 441 -1.45 21.95 32.19
N GLU A 442 -0.65 22.98 31.91
CA GLU A 442 0.68 23.16 32.51
C GLU A 442 0.67 24.12 33.71
N SER A 443 -0.38 24.93 33.84
CA SER A 443 -0.45 25.98 34.86
C SER A 443 -1.86 26.08 35.44
N ALA A 444 -1.95 26.63 36.65
CA ALA A 444 -3.23 26.84 37.29
C ALA A 444 -4.14 27.75 36.43
N PRO A 445 -5.47 27.53 36.45
CA PRO A 445 -6.42 28.40 35.77
C PRO A 445 -6.19 29.85 36.14
N CYS A 446 -6.14 30.74 35.16
CA CYS A 446 -5.79 32.13 35.41
C CYS A 446 -6.88 33.09 34.94
N ILE A 447 -7.00 34.20 35.67
CA ILE A 447 -7.77 35.37 35.26
C ILE A 447 -6.81 36.50 34.93
N ALA A 448 -7.02 37.16 33.80
CA ALA A 448 -6.22 38.29 33.37
C ALA A 448 -7.00 39.58 33.59
N LEU A 449 -6.51 40.43 34.49
CA LEU A 449 -7.15 41.70 34.87
C LEU A 449 -6.09 42.79 35.07
N ARG A 450 -6.44 44.04 34.77
CA ARG A 450 -5.57 45.15 35.14
C ARG A 450 -5.51 45.28 36.64
N ILE A 451 -4.37 45.73 37.16
CA ILE A 451 -4.15 45.87 38.60
C ILE A 451 -5.22 46.73 39.29
N GLN A 452 -5.76 47.75 38.60
CA GLN A 452 -6.84 48.60 39.12
C GLN A 452 -8.17 47.86 39.26
N GLU A 453 -8.39 46.82 38.47
CA GLU A 453 -9.62 46.01 38.47
C GLU A 453 -9.60 44.94 39.56
N LEU A 454 -8.44 44.72 40.19
CA LEU A 454 -8.24 43.80 41.31
C LEU A 454 -8.29 44.51 42.67
N TYR A 455 -8.42 45.84 42.72
CA TYR A 455 -8.60 46.54 43.99
C TYR A 455 -9.81 45.98 44.75
N GLU A 456 -9.67 45.90 46.08
CA GLU A 456 -10.67 45.36 47.01
C GLU A 456 -10.87 43.83 46.91
N VAL A 457 -10.14 43.15 46.02
CA VAL A 457 -10.08 41.68 45.97
C VAL A 457 -8.93 41.22 46.86
N LYS A 458 -9.26 40.60 47.99
CA LYS A 458 -8.26 40.05 48.93
C LYS A 458 -7.89 38.61 48.60
N GLN A 459 -8.88 37.81 48.22
CA GLN A 459 -8.72 36.38 47.96
C GLN A 459 -9.29 36.04 46.59
N LEU A 460 -8.59 35.16 45.87
CA LEU A 460 -9.04 34.64 44.60
C LEU A 460 -9.95 33.42 44.82
N PRO A 461 -11.07 33.31 44.09
CA PRO A 461 -11.92 32.13 44.16
C PRO A 461 -11.15 30.86 43.75
N LYS A 462 -11.57 29.71 44.29
CA LYS A 462 -11.12 28.40 43.84
C LYS A 462 -12.19 27.73 42.99
N VAL A 463 -11.77 26.91 42.04
CA VAL A 463 -12.64 26.07 41.18
C VAL A 463 -12.55 24.60 41.62
N ALA A 464 -13.29 23.72 40.95
CA ALA A 464 -13.26 22.27 41.17
C ALA A 464 -13.44 21.87 42.65
N LEU A 465 -14.63 22.17 43.21
CA LEU A 465 -14.97 21.91 44.62
C LEU A 465 -13.97 22.53 45.62
N GLN A 466 -13.52 23.76 45.33
CA GLN A 466 -12.51 24.48 46.13
C GLN A 466 -11.13 23.80 46.18
N LYS A 467 -10.83 22.83 45.30
CA LYS A 467 -9.54 22.14 45.27
C LYS A 467 -8.47 22.93 44.54
N VAL A 468 -8.83 23.68 43.49
CA VAL A 468 -7.85 24.33 42.60
C VAL A 468 -7.92 25.85 42.72
N ALA A 469 -6.80 26.45 43.11
CA ALA A 469 -6.67 27.90 43.22
C ALA A 469 -6.54 28.56 41.84
N VAL A 470 -7.33 29.60 41.60
CA VAL A 470 -7.21 30.43 40.41
C VAL A 470 -6.07 31.43 40.62
N ALA A 471 -5.19 31.57 39.63
CA ALA A 471 -4.14 32.58 39.62
C ALA A 471 -4.64 33.90 39.00
N ALA A 472 -4.16 35.04 39.50
CA ALA A 472 -4.33 36.33 38.85
C ALA A 472 -3.07 36.66 38.03
N GLN A 473 -3.24 36.80 36.72
CA GLN A 473 -2.28 37.46 35.86
C GLN A 473 -2.55 38.97 35.92
N ILE A 474 -1.75 39.66 36.72
CA ILE A 474 -1.90 41.08 37.02
C ILE A 474 -1.30 41.88 35.87
N LEU A 475 -2.13 42.67 35.19
CA LEU A 475 -1.73 43.46 34.04
C LEU A 475 -1.52 44.94 34.42
N ALA A 476 -0.56 45.58 33.77
CA ALA A 476 -0.42 47.04 33.77
C ALA A 476 -1.54 47.69 32.94
N PRO A 477 -1.74 49.03 33.02
CA PRO A 477 -2.75 49.74 32.21
C PRO A 477 -2.66 49.49 30.70
N ASN A 478 -1.47 49.18 30.19
CA ASN A 478 -1.22 48.84 28.78
C ASN A 478 -1.41 47.35 28.45
N MET A 479 -2.05 46.58 29.33
CA MET A 479 -2.31 45.14 29.18
C MET A 479 -1.06 44.23 29.19
N ARG A 480 0.12 44.76 29.55
CA ARG A 480 1.31 43.91 29.70
C ARG A 480 1.30 43.16 31.05
N PRO A 481 1.69 41.87 31.08
CA PRO A 481 1.82 41.13 32.34
C PRO A 481 2.88 41.74 33.24
N VAL A 482 2.55 41.90 34.52
CA VAL A 482 3.45 42.43 35.54
C VAL A 482 3.83 41.34 36.54
N GLN A 483 2.84 40.59 37.02
CA GLN A 483 3.03 39.52 38.00
C GLN A 483 1.95 38.45 37.79
N ILE A 484 2.27 37.19 38.09
CA ILE A 484 1.29 36.11 38.23
C ILE A 484 1.33 35.65 39.68
N THR A 485 0.18 35.56 40.35
CA THR A 485 0.09 35.10 41.75
C THR A 485 -1.19 34.32 42.01
N GLN A 486 -1.11 33.29 42.86
CA GLN A 486 -2.30 32.62 43.44
C GLN A 486 -2.66 33.18 44.81
N ASP A 487 -1.73 33.89 45.45
CA ASP A 487 -1.93 34.56 46.73
C ASP A 487 -1.95 36.08 46.48
N LEU A 488 -3.16 36.60 46.31
CA LEU A 488 -3.37 38.01 46.05
C LEU A 488 -3.16 38.86 47.31
N GLU A 489 -3.35 38.28 48.50
CA GLU A 489 -3.14 38.97 49.78
C GLU A 489 -1.66 39.25 50.03
N SER A 490 -0.80 38.24 49.86
CA SER A 490 0.66 38.43 49.94
C SER A 490 1.18 39.34 48.83
N PHE A 491 0.58 39.30 47.62
CA PHE A 491 0.91 40.28 46.58
C PHE A 491 0.64 41.72 47.02
N TRP A 492 -0.54 42.01 47.58
CA TRP A 492 -0.88 43.36 48.04
C TRP A 492 0.03 43.84 49.18
N ARG A 493 0.40 42.96 50.11
CA ARG A 493 1.24 43.30 51.26
C ARG A 493 2.71 43.50 50.87
N ASP A 494 3.28 42.57 50.11
CA ASP A 494 4.73 42.43 49.99
C ASP A 494 5.28 42.90 48.63
N HIS A 495 4.53 42.69 47.53
CA HIS A 495 5.01 42.95 46.17
C HIS A 495 4.45 44.24 45.56
N TYR A 496 3.19 44.56 45.83
CA TYR A 496 2.50 45.72 45.27
C TYR A 496 3.19 47.06 45.58
N PRO A 497 3.75 47.34 46.77
CA PRO A 497 4.43 48.61 47.04
C PRO A 497 5.59 48.91 46.07
N SER A 498 6.33 47.88 45.66
CA SER A 498 7.42 48.01 44.68
C SER A 498 6.87 48.23 43.27
N VAL A 499 5.92 47.39 42.85
CA VAL A 499 5.24 47.46 41.55
C VAL A 499 4.53 48.80 41.35
N LYS A 500 3.88 49.32 42.40
CA LYS A 500 3.20 50.62 42.42
C LYS A 500 4.16 51.76 42.11
N LYS A 501 5.34 51.80 42.73
CA LYS A 501 6.34 52.86 42.46
C LYS A 501 6.79 52.87 41.00
N GLU A 502 7.04 51.69 40.44
CA GLU A 502 7.46 51.57 39.05
C GLU A 502 6.35 51.96 38.06
N LEU A 503 5.14 51.41 38.26
CA LEU A 503 4.02 51.65 37.35
C LEU A 503 3.46 53.07 37.49
N GLN A 504 3.49 53.68 38.68
CA GLN A 504 3.08 55.07 38.88
C GLN A 504 4.00 56.04 38.12
N ARG A 505 5.31 55.74 38.06
CA ARG A 505 6.26 56.53 37.25
C ARG A 505 5.97 56.40 35.75
N LYS A 506 5.64 55.18 35.28
CA LYS A 506 5.34 54.93 33.86
C LYS A 506 3.94 55.40 33.44
N TYR A 507 2.98 55.39 34.36
CA TYR A 507 1.56 55.68 34.13
C TYR A 507 1.00 56.65 35.17
N PRO A 508 1.45 57.93 35.18
CA PRO A 508 1.12 58.89 36.24
C PRO A 508 -0.34 59.35 36.24
N LYS A 509 -1.06 59.16 35.12
CA LYS A 509 -2.48 59.54 34.98
C LYS A 509 -3.46 58.51 35.55
N HIS A 510 -2.99 57.34 35.99
CA HIS A 510 -3.85 56.29 36.56
C HIS A 510 -3.91 56.38 38.09
N ALA A 511 -5.02 55.93 38.67
CA ALA A 511 -5.21 55.91 40.12
C ALA A 511 -4.49 54.70 40.75
N TRP A 512 -3.54 54.97 41.64
CA TRP A 512 -2.74 54.00 42.38
C TRP A 512 -3.09 54.06 43.87
N ARG A 513 -4.03 53.23 44.30
CA ARG A 513 -4.51 53.22 45.70
C ARG A 513 -3.55 52.48 46.61
#